data_AF-A0AAE4NWL1-F1
#
_entry.id   AF-A0AAE4NWL1-F1
#
_cell.length_a   1.000
_cell.length_b   1.000
_cell.length_c   1.000
_cell.angle_alpha   90.00
_cell.angle_beta   90.00
_cell.angle_gamma   90.00
#
_symmetry.space_group_name_H-M   'P 1'
#
loop_
_entity.id
_entity.type
_entity.pdbx_description
1 polymer ?
#
loop_
_entity_poly.entity_id
_entity_poly.type
_entity_poly.pdbx_seq_one_letter_code
_entity_poly.pdbx_strand_id
1 'polypeptide(L)' 'MEKEKITLPIGGNKALIFEADPMSKEEQDFAKLCKEAAATQPQSLQDFFTRLNDLQQKKPPEPKRKMGRKM' A
#
# COMPACT_ATOMS: atom_id res chain seq x y z
N MET A 1 -21.63 -0.02 -0.05
CA MET A 1 -20.69 0.29 -1.15
C MET A 1 -19.91 -0.97 -1.45
N GLU A 2 -19.75 -1.33 -2.72
CA GLU A 2 -19.01 -2.54 -3.11
C GLU A 2 -17.51 -2.26 -3.00
N LYS A 3 -16.81 -3.01 -2.14
CA LYS A 3 -15.35 -2.92 -2.01
C LYS A 3 -14.70 -3.79 -3.08
N GLU A 4 -13.65 -3.27 -3.71
CA GLU A 4 -12.85 -4.02 -4.66
C GLU A 4 -11.88 -4.94 -3.90
N LYS A 5 -12.00 -6.25 -4.11
CA LYS A 5 -11.13 -7.25 -3.49
C LYS A 5 -9.87 -7.43 -4.33
N ILE A 6 -8.73 -7.06 -3.77
CA ILE A 6 -7.43 -7.19 -4.40
C ILE A 6 -6.69 -8.34 -3.74
N THR A 7 -6.47 -9.40 -4.51
CA THR A 7 -5.71 -10.59 -4.08
C THR A 7 -4.23 -10.36 -4.34
N LEU A 8 -3.42 -10.45 -3.28
CA LEU A 8 -1.99 -10.18 -3.27
C LEU A 8 -1.26 -11.47 -2.90
N PRO A 9 -0.69 -12.20 -3.86
CA PRO A 9 -0.01 -13.46 -3.58
C PRO A 9 1.24 -13.25 -2.72
N ILE A 10 1.43 -14.12 -1.72
CA ILE A 10 2.60 -14.15 -0.83
C ILE A 10 3.07 -15.59 -0.68
N GLY A 11 4.30 -15.86 -1.10
CA GLY A 11 4.87 -17.19 -1.14
C GLY A 11 4.07 -18.14 -2.04
N GLY A 12 4.20 -19.45 -1.79
CA GLY A 12 3.63 -20.48 -2.66
C GLY A 12 2.17 -20.87 -2.39
N ASN A 13 1.59 -20.48 -1.24
CA ASN A 13 0.24 -20.94 -0.83
C ASN A 13 -0.50 -19.92 0.07
N LYS A 14 -0.11 -18.64 0.04
CA LYS A 14 -0.81 -17.61 0.82
C LYS A 14 -1.12 -16.43 -0.07
N ALA A 15 -2.18 -15.71 0.26
CA ALA A 15 -2.50 -14.44 -0.35
C ALA A 15 -3.06 -13.51 0.73
N LEU A 16 -2.68 -12.24 0.66
CA LEU A 16 -3.39 -11.18 1.37
C LEU A 16 -4.55 -10.71 0.51
N ILE A 17 -5.68 -10.43 1.16
CA ILE A 17 -6.81 -9.78 0.51
C ILE A 17 -6.88 -8.37 1.07
N PHE A 18 -6.74 -7.38 0.19
CA PHE A 18 -7.00 -5.99 0.51
C PHE A 18 -8.34 -5.59 -0.10
N GLU A 19 -9.27 -5.12 0.73
CA GLU A 19 -10.55 -4.62 0.27
C GLU A 19 -10.46 -3.10 0.18
N ALA A 20 -10.36 -2.57 -1.03
CA ALA A 20 -10.27 -1.13 -1.28
C ALA A 20 -11.64 -0.57 -1.65
N ASP A 21 -12.02 0.56 -1.07
CA ASP A 21 -13.14 1.36 -1.56
C ASP A 21 -12.76 2.00 -2.91
N PRO A 22 -13.47 1.71 -4.02
CA PRO A 22 -13.19 2.30 -5.32
C PRO A 22 -13.36 3.82 -5.35
N MET A 23 -14.12 4.39 -4.41
CA MET A 23 -14.35 5.83 -4.30
C MET A 23 -13.28 6.55 -3.46
N SER A 24 -12.46 5.81 -2.71
CA SER A 24 -11.39 6.37 -1.88
C SER A 24 -10.08 6.39 -2.65
N LYS A 25 -9.62 7.60 -3.01
CA LYS A 25 -8.33 7.79 -3.69
C LYS A 25 -7.15 7.27 -2.86
N GLU A 26 -7.21 7.44 -1.54
CA GLU A 26 -6.16 6.97 -0.62
C GLU A 26 -6.07 5.44 -0.61
N GLU A 27 -7.22 4.75 -0.54
CA GLU A 27 -7.25 3.29 -0.59
C GLU A 27 -6.83 2.75 -1.95
N GLN A 28 -7.20 3.43 -3.04
CA GLN A 28 -6.76 3.09 -4.39
C GLN A 28 -5.26 3.30 -4.59
N ASP A 29 -4.67 4.35 -4.01
CA ASP A 29 -3.23 4.57 -4.09
C ASP A 29 -2.44 3.61 -3.20
N PHE A 30 -3.02 3.19 -2.06
CA PHE A 30 -2.46 2.11 -1.25
C PHE A 30 -2.57 0.75 -1.94
N ALA A 31 -3.71 0.45 -2.58
CA ALA A 31 -3.91 -0.73 -3.40
C ALA A 31 -2.83 -0.88 -4.50
N LYS A 32 -2.43 0.22 -5.15
CA LYS A 32 -1.33 0.21 -6.12
C LYS A 32 0.00 -0.18 -5.47
N LEU A 33 0.32 0.39 -4.31
CA LEU A 33 1.53 0.03 -3.56
C LEU A 33 1.54 -1.45 -3.14
N CYS A 34 0.40 -1.96 -2.71
CA CYS A 34 0.23 -3.37 -2.40
C CYS A 34 0.48 -4.27 -3.62
N LYS A 35 -0.05 -3.90 -4.80
CA LYS A 35 0.19 -4.62 -6.06
C LYS A 35 1.67 -4.59 -6.44
N GLU A 36 2.34 -3.45 -6.29
CA GLU A 36 3.79 -3.33 -6.53
C GLU A 36 4.60 -4.21 -5.58
N ALA A 37 4.29 -4.21 -4.27
CA ALA A 37 4.94 -5.08 -3.30
C ALA A 37 4.74 -6.57 -3.63
N ALA A 38 3.51 -6.97 -3.99
CA ALA A 38 3.19 -8.34 -4.40
C ALA A 38 3.88 -8.77 -5.70
N ALA A 39 4.06 -7.86 -6.67
CA ALA A 39 4.74 -8.13 -7.93
C ALA A 39 6.19 -8.58 -7.73
N THR A 40 6.80 -8.21 -6.60
CA THR A 40 8.15 -8.63 -6.24
C THR A 40 8.24 -10.04 -5.63
N GLN A 41 7.12 -10.78 -5.62
CA GLN A 41 6.99 -12.16 -5.15
C GLN A 41 7.54 -12.41 -3.74
N PRO A 42 7.05 -11.67 -2.72
CA PRO A 42 7.52 -11.84 -1.36
C PRO A 42 7.21 -13.24 -0.85
N GLN A 43 8.17 -13.85 -0.16
CA GLN A 43 8.04 -15.24 0.32
C GLN A 43 7.30 -15.35 1.66
N SER A 44 7.16 -14.23 2.37
CA SER A 44 6.52 -14.17 3.69
C SER A 44 5.78 -12.85 3.89
N LEU A 45 4.91 -12.80 4.90
CA LEU A 45 4.23 -11.55 5.30
C LEU A 45 5.23 -10.46 5.68
N GLN A 46 6.29 -10.84 6.39
CA GLN A 46 7.33 -9.89 6.80
C GLN A 46 8.03 -9.27 5.59
N ASP A 47 8.40 -10.09 4.59
CA ASP A 47 9.04 -9.60 3.35
C ASP A 47 8.08 -8.68 2.57
N PHE A 48 6.80 -9.06 2.46
CA PHE A 48 5.78 -8.21 1.84
C PHE A 48 5.69 -6.83 2.51
N PHE A 49 5.53 -6.77 3.83
CA PHE A 49 5.40 -5.49 4.55
C PHE A 49 6.69 -4.69 4.59
N THR A 50 7.85 -5.35 4.59
CA THR A 50 9.16 -4.67 4.48
C THR A 50 9.24 -3.92 3.14
N ARG A 51 8.93 -4.61 2.03
CA ARG A 51 8.94 -3.99 0.70
C ARG A 51 7.87 -2.92 0.53
N LEU A 52 6.69 -3.14 1.11
CA LEU A 52 5.61 -2.15 1.09
C LEU A 52 6.04 -0.86 1.81
N ASN A 53 6.68 -0.99 2.97
CA ASN A 53 7.21 0.15 3.71
C ASN A 53 8.31 0.87 2.91
N ASP A 54 9.22 0.13 2.27
CA ASP A 54 10.25 0.73 1.40
C ASP A 54 9.64 1.52 0.24
N LEU A 55 8.57 1.02 -0.39
CA LEU A 55 7.84 1.73 -1.44
C LEU A 55 7.15 3.00 -0.90
N GLN A 56 6.62 2.95 0.32
CA GLN A 56 6.04 4.13 0.98
C GLN A 56 7.09 5.17 1.35
N GLN A 57 8.28 4.76 1.82
CA GLN A 57 9.38 5.68 2.17
C GLN A 57 10.05 6.31 0.94
N LYS A 58 10.05 5.61 -0.20
CA LYS A 58 10.56 6.13 -1.48
C LYS A 58 9.62 7.16 -2.13
N LYS A 59 8.33 7.17 -1.78
CA LYS A 59 7.46 8.28 -2.15
C LYS A 59 7.92 9.51 -1.34
N PRO A 60 8.25 10.64 -1.99
CA PRO A 60 8.61 11.84 -1.26
C PRO A 60 7.47 12.15 -0.29
N PRO A 61 7.76 12.47 0.98
CA PRO A 61 6.72 12.90 1.89
C PRO A 61 5.98 14.03 1.21
N GLU A 62 4.65 13.95 1.14
CA GLU A 62 3.85 15.12 0.78
C GLU A 62 4.41 16.29 1.58
N PRO A 63 4.69 17.44 0.94
CA PRO A 63 5.29 18.56 1.65
C PRO A 63 4.36 18.86 2.81
N LYS A 64 4.84 18.55 4.04
CA LYS A 64 4.15 18.89 5.29
C LYS A 64 3.83 20.36 5.14
N ARG A 65 2.55 20.68 4.89
CA ARG A 65 2.08 22.07 4.84
C ARG A 65 2.51 22.65 6.19
N LYS A 66 3.54 23.49 6.17
CA LYS A 66 3.98 24.24 7.34
C LYS A 66 2.79 25.09 7.72
N MET A 67 1.98 24.60 8.66
CA MET A 67 0.89 25.37 9.22
C MET A 67 1.57 26.55 9.89
N GLY A 68 1.43 27.72 9.26
CA GLY A 68 2.13 28.94 9.62
C GLY A 68 1.95 29.22 11.09
N ARG A 69 3.05 29.20 11.83
CA ARG A 69 3.10 29.70 13.20
C ARG A 69 2.91 31.21 13.10
N LYS A 70 1.67 31.70 13.26
CA LYS A 70 1.41 33.11 13.51
C LYS A 70 1.98 33.41 14.91
N MET A 71 3.04 34.21 14.94
CA MET A 71 3.39 35.04 16.09
C MET A 71 2.65 36.36 15.98
#